data_AF-A0A285TUL6-F1
#
_entry.id   AF-A0A285TUL6-F1
#
_cell.length_a   1.000
_cell.length_b   1.000
_cell.length_c   1.000
_cell.angle_alpha   90.00
_cell.angle_beta   90.00
_cell.angle_gamma   90.00
#
_symmetry.space_group_name_H-M   'P 1'
#
loop_
_entity.id
_entity.type
_entity.pdbx_description
1 polymer ?
#
loop_
_entity_poly.entity_id
_entity_poly.type
_entity_poly.pdbx_seq_one_letter_code
_entity_poly.pdbx_strand_id
1 'polypeptide(L)'
;MASQYRDQADAPTVYIILGHAREGDIGTPEAAIPVNILLRAADEDSAVRLALEALKGQGFAEASLDQIGVILEEPDDPTFEQAYEDALAGEVAVIAYRA
;
A
#
# COMPACT_ATOMS: atom_id res chain seq x y z
N MET A 1 22.57 29.45 17.78
CA MET A 1 21.77 29.28 16.54
C MET A 1 22.10 27.92 15.93
N ALA A 2 21.65 26.85 16.58
CA ALA A 2 21.84 25.49 16.10
C ALA A 2 20.68 24.65 16.62
N SER A 3 20.13 23.79 15.75
CA SER A 3 19.05 22.82 16.02
C SER A 3 17.61 23.34 15.86
N GLN A 4 17.22 23.69 14.63
CA GLN A 4 15.81 23.72 14.21
C GLN A 4 15.58 23.00 12.87
N TYR A 5 16.39 22.00 12.54
CA TYR A 5 16.22 21.16 11.33
C TYR A 5 16.20 19.67 11.67
N ARG A 6 15.49 19.25 12.73
CA ARG A 6 15.36 17.83 13.07
C ARG A 6 13.95 17.24 13.02
N ASP A 7 12.90 18.04 12.87
CA ASP A 7 11.52 17.52 12.96
C ASP A 7 10.72 17.57 11.64
N GLN A 8 11.36 17.78 10.49
CA GLN A 8 10.70 17.68 9.18
C GLN A 8 11.00 16.35 8.46
N ALA A 9 11.56 15.37 9.18
CA ALA A 9 11.84 14.03 8.64
C ALA A 9 10.76 12.99 8.99
N ASP A 10 9.71 13.38 9.73
CA ASP A 10 8.85 12.42 10.44
C ASP A 10 7.35 12.57 10.13
N ALA A 11 6.99 13.39 9.14
CA ALA A 11 5.63 13.34 8.59
C ALA A 11 5.52 12.05 7.77
N PRO A 12 4.81 11.03 8.25
CA PRO A 12 4.82 9.74 7.59
C PRO A 12 4.02 9.84 6.29
N THR A 13 4.71 9.51 5.20
CA THR A 13 4.25 9.64 3.82
C THR A 13 3.27 8.53 3.50
N VAL A 14 2.24 8.85 2.71
CA VAL A 14 1.34 7.84 2.16
C VAL A 14 1.96 7.30 0.87
N TYR A 15 2.18 5.99 0.87
CA TYR A 15 2.68 5.25 -0.28
C TYR A 15 1.50 4.62 -1.02
N ILE A 16 1.63 4.56 -2.34
CA ILE A 16 0.77 3.77 -3.21
C ILE A 16 1.62 2.68 -3.87
N ILE A 17 1.22 1.43 -3.68
CA ILE A 17 1.91 0.28 -4.25
C ILE A 17 0.95 -0.43 -5.19
N LEU A 18 1.36 -0.54 -6.45
CA LEU A 18 0.64 -1.31 -7.46
C LEU A 18 1.28 -2.69 -7.55
N GLY A 19 0.44 -3.71 -7.65
CA GLY A 19 0.89 -5.07 -7.76
C GLY A 19 -0.19 -5.99 -8.26
N HIS A 20 0.09 -7.28 -8.14
CA HIS A 20 -0.86 -8.32 -8.45
C HIS A 20 -0.81 -9.41 -7.39
N ALA A 21 -1.98 -9.91 -7.00
CA ALA A 21 -2.14 -10.96 -6.02
C ALA A 21 -2.92 -12.14 -6.61
N ARG A 22 -2.70 -13.33 -6.07
CA ARG A 22 -3.42 -14.56 -6.45
C ARG A 22 -4.08 -15.16 -5.22
N GLU A 23 -5.33 -15.56 -5.38
CA GLU A 23 -6.12 -16.30 -4.38
C GLU A 23 -6.12 -17.77 -4.78
N GLY A 24 -5.74 -18.69 -3.90
CA GLY A 24 -5.75 -20.14 -4.17
C GLY A 24 -4.47 -20.86 -3.73
N ASP A 25 -4.21 -22.07 -4.23
CA ASP A 25 -3.01 -22.85 -3.87
C ASP A 25 -1.80 -22.45 -4.74
N ILE A 26 -0.59 -22.58 -4.20
CA ILE A 26 0.64 -22.30 -4.97
C ILE A 26 0.70 -23.26 -6.18
N GLY A 27 0.63 -22.72 -7.39
CA GLY A 27 0.75 -23.48 -8.65
C GLY A 27 -0.56 -23.71 -9.42
N THR A 28 -1.69 -23.16 -8.97
CA THR A 28 -2.91 -23.09 -9.77
C THR A 28 -2.86 -21.92 -10.77
N PRO A 29 -3.36 -22.09 -12.01
CA PRO A 29 -3.38 -21.04 -13.04
C PRO A 29 -4.51 -20.03 -12.79
N GLU A 30 -4.68 -19.58 -11.54
CA GLU A 30 -5.63 -18.51 -11.21
C GLU A 30 -5.15 -17.18 -11.80
N ALA A 31 -6.10 -16.39 -12.26
CA ALA A 31 -5.83 -15.07 -12.82
C ALA A 31 -5.22 -14.18 -11.74
N ALA A 32 -4.12 -13.49 -12.08
CA ALA A 32 -3.55 -12.49 -11.20
C ALA A 32 -4.52 -11.32 -11.06
N ILE A 33 -4.96 -11.05 -9.83
CA ILE A 33 -5.86 -9.96 -9.48
C ILE A 33 -5.00 -8.70 -9.30
N PRO A 34 -5.22 -7.63 -10.08
CA PRO A 34 -4.53 -6.37 -9.85
C PRO A 34 -4.92 -5.81 -8.49
N VAL A 35 -3.94 -5.35 -7.73
CA VAL A 35 -4.14 -4.75 -6.41
C VAL A 35 -3.42 -3.40 -6.32
N ASN A 36 -4.12 -2.41 -5.75
CA ASN A 36 -3.54 -1.12 -5.37
C ASN A 36 -3.60 -1.01 -3.85
N ILE A 37 -2.47 -0.69 -3.23
CA ILE A 37 -2.31 -0.69 -1.79
C ILE A 37 -1.90 0.70 -1.36
N LEU A 38 -2.69 1.31 -0.48
CA LEU A 38 -2.39 2.62 0.10
C LEU A 38 -2.11 2.43 1.58
N LEU A 39 -0.98 2.96 2.02
CA LEU A 39 -0.54 2.80 3.40
C LEU A 39 0.44 3.89 3.80
N ARG A 40 0.50 4.16 5.10
CA ARG A 40 1.45 5.10 5.67
C ARG A 40 2.70 4.38 6.17
N ALA A 41 3.87 4.85 5.77
CA ALA A 41 5.14 4.26 6.20
C ALA A 41 6.23 5.33 6.40
N ALA A 42 7.29 4.96 7.13
CA ALA A 42 8.46 5.82 7.33
C ALA A 42 9.39 5.84 6.10
N ASP A 43 9.40 4.75 5.33
CA ASP A 43 10.29 4.50 4.20
C ASP A 43 9.68 3.42 3.28
N GLU A 44 10.26 3.26 2.08
CA GLU A 44 9.79 2.30 1.08
C GLU A 44 9.89 0.84 1.55
N ASP A 45 10.93 0.47 2.32
CA ASP A 45 11.10 -0.91 2.81
C ASP A 45 10.02 -1.26 3.84
N SER A 46 9.69 -0.30 4.72
CA SER A 46 8.58 -0.38 5.65
C SER A 46 7.25 -0.50 4.90
N ALA A 47 7.07 0.26 3.82
CA ALA A 47 5.86 0.20 3.01
C ALA A 47 5.66 -1.17 2.34
N VAL A 48 6.71 -1.71 1.73
CA VAL A 48 6.71 -3.06 1.13
C VAL A 48 6.33 -4.12 2.15
N ARG A 49 6.92 -4.07 3.35
CA ARG A 49 6.65 -5.05 4.39
C ARG A 49 5.19 -5.01 4.83
N LEU A 50 4.66 -3.82 5.11
CA LEU A 50 3.27 -3.64 5.53
C LEU A 50 2.28 -4.09 4.45
N ALA A 51 2.58 -3.78 3.18
CA ALA A 51 1.76 -4.22 2.06
C ALA A 51 1.70 -5.75 1.95
N LEU A 52 2.85 -6.43 2.03
CA LEU A 52 2.89 -7.90 1.97
C LEU A 52 2.17 -8.55 3.16
N GLU A 53 2.34 -8.01 4.36
CA GLU A 53 1.63 -8.49 5.55
C GLU A 53 0.11 -8.31 5.42
N ALA A 54 -0.35 -7.17 4.88
CA ALA A 54 -1.77 -6.93 4.63
C ALA A 54 -2.35 -7.90 3.59
N LEU A 55 -1.65 -8.13 2.47
CA LEU A 55 -2.07 -9.09 1.45
C LEU A 55 -2.15 -10.51 2.02
N LYS A 56 -1.13 -10.92 2.78
CA LYS A 56 -1.13 -12.22 3.46
C LYS A 56 -2.28 -12.34 4.46
N GLY A 57 -2.56 -11.26 5.21
CA GLY A 57 -3.68 -11.19 6.15
C GLY A 57 -5.06 -11.33 5.49
N GLN A 58 -5.18 -10.92 4.23
CA GLN A 58 -6.40 -11.08 3.42
C GLN A 58 -6.56 -12.46 2.79
N GLY A 59 -5.56 -13.33 2.90
CA GLY A 59 -5.61 -14.70 2.38
C GLY A 59 -5.10 -14.86 0.95
N PHE A 60 -4.37 -13.87 0.41
CA PHE A 60 -3.66 -14.04 -0.85
C PHE A 60 -2.49 -15.03 -0.66
N ALA A 61 -2.40 -16.01 -1.55
CA ALA A 61 -1.36 -17.04 -1.48
C ALA A 61 -0.05 -16.60 -2.13
N GLU A 62 -0.15 -15.79 -3.18
CA GLU A 62 0.99 -15.12 -3.79
C GLU A 62 0.65 -13.65 -4.02
N ALA A 63 1.65 -12.80 -3.81
CA ALA A 63 1.59 -11.38 -4.09
C ALA A 63 2.90 -10.91 -4.69
N SER A 64 2.82 -10.04 -5.69
CA SER A 64 3.94 -9.35 -6.28
C SER A 64 3.65 -7.86 -6.30
N LEU A 65 4.66 -7.06 -5.93
CA LEU A 65 4.60 -5.62 -5.97
C LEU A 65 5.39 -5.19 -7.21
N ASP A 66 4.72 -4.49 -8.12
CA ASP A 66 5.28 -4.14 -9.43
C ASP A 66 5.80 -2.70 -9.47
N GLN A 67 5.13 -1.79 -8.75
CA GLN A 67 5.49 -0.37 -8.70
C GLN A 67 5.18 0.23 -7.33
N ILE A 68 6.07 1.10 -6.84
CA ILE A 68 5.90 1.88 -5.61
C ILE A 68 5.92 3.36 -5.98
N GLY A 69 4.99 4.12 -5.41
CA GLY A 69 4.91 5.56 -5.53
C GLY A 69 4.51 6.21 -4.20
N VAL A 70 4.53 7.54 -4.18
CA VAL A 70 4.09 8.35 -3.04
C VAL A 70 2.94 9.25 -3.46
N ILE A 71 1.94 9.37 -2.59
CA ILE A 71 0.83 10.28 -2.77
C ILE A 71 1.21 11.61 -2.11
N LEU A 72 1.36 12.64 -2.93
CA LEU A 72 1.70 14.00 -2.48
C LEU A 72 0.47 14.85 -2.16
N GLU A 73 -0.65 14.55 -2.81
CA GLU A 73 -1.91 15.27 -2.71
C GLU A 73 -3.06 14.28 -2.64
N GLU A 74 -4.14 14.66 -1.95
CA GLU A 74 -5.34 13.84 -1.79
C GLU A 74 -5.93 13.47 -3.17
N PRO A 75 -6.25 12.18 -3.42
CA PRO A 75 -6.82 11.75 -4.68
C PRO A 75 -8.29 12.15 -4.83
N ASP A 76 -8.70 12.61 -6.02
CA ASP A 76 -10.09 13.01 -6.32
C ASP A 76 -11.06 11.82 -6.54
N ASP A 77 -10.53 10.59 -6.70
CA ASP A 77 -11.37 9.41 -6.92
C ASP A 77 -11.86 8.87 -5.57
N PRO A 78 -13.18 8.67 -5.38
CA PRO A 78 -13.75 8.31 -4.07
C PRO A 78 -13.24 6.97 -3.52
N THR A 79 -12.81 6.05 -4.38
CA THR A 79 -12.21 4.77 -3.95
C THR A 79 -10.83 4.99 -3.35
N PHE A 80 -10.05 5.86 -3.97
CA PHE A 80 -8.69 6.19 -3.52
C PHE A 80 -8.69 7.20 -2.38
N GLU A 81 -9.67 8.11 -2.33
CA GLU A 81 -9.89 9.06 -1.24
C GLU A 81 -10.08 8.30 0.08
N GLN A 82 -11.02 7.35 0.10
CA GLN A 82 -11.25 6.53 1.30
C GLN A 82 -10.00 5.71 1.68
N ALA A 83 -9.32 5.13 0.71
CA ALA A 83 -8.09 4.38 0.96
C ALA A 83 -6.94 5.26 1.48
N TYR A 84 -6.88 6.52 1.05
CA TYR A 84 -5.93 7.52 1.52
C TYR A 84 -6.22 7.92 2.98
N GLU A 85 -7.48 8.16 3.32
CA GLU A 85 -7.92 8.45 4.69
C GLU A 85 -7.63 7.27 5.64
N ASP A 86 -7.91 6.03 5.21
CA ASP A 86 -7.58 4.83 5.97
C ASP A 86 -6.05 4.74 6.21
N ALA A 87 -5.25 5.04 5.18
CA ALA A 87 -3.79 5.10 5.30
C ALA A 87 -3.33 6.19 6.29
N LEU A 88 -3.95 7.37 6.26
CA LEU A 88 -3.67 8.45 7.21
C LEU A 88 -4.01 8.06 8.66
N ALA A 89 -5.08 7.28 8.84
CA ALA A 89 -5.45 6.70 10.13
C ALA A 89 -4.48 5.62 10.63
N GLY A 90 -3.57 5.15 9.76
CA GLY A 90 -2.57 4.12 10.05
C GLY A 90 -3.00 2.71 9.66
N GLU A 91 -4.11 2.58 8.94
CA GLU A 91 -4.58 1.31 8.40
C GLU A 91 -3.95 1.05 7.02
N VAL A 92 -3.97 -0.21 6.56
CA VAL A 92 -3.51 -0.57 5.22
C VAL A 92 -4.73 -0.82 4.34
N ALA A 93 -4.98 0.09 3.41
CA ALA A 93 -6.06 -0.04 2.44
C ALA A 93 -5.59 -0.87 1.24
N VAL A 94 -6.34 -1.90 0.87
CA VAL A 94 -6.08 -2.74 -0.30
C VAL A 94 -7.29 -2.73 -1.20
N ILE A 95 -7.08 -2.27 -2.44
CA ILE A 95 -8.10 -2.23 -3.48
C ILE A 95 -7.77 -3.36 -4.46
N ALA A 96 -8.53 -4.46 -4.39
CA ALA A 96 -8.39 -5.59 -5.29
C ALA A 96 -9.45 -5.54 -6.40
N TYR A 97 -9.02 -5.52 -7.66
CA TYR A 97 -9.90 -5.44 -8.82
C TYR A 97 -10.34 -6.83 -9.26
N ARG A 98 -11.36 -7.39 -8.60
CA ARG A 98 -11.99 -8.64 -9.00
C ARG A 98 -12.98 -8.37 -10.13
N ALA A 99 -12.76 -8.98 -11.29
CA ALA A 99 -13.66 -8.91 -12.45
C ALA A 99 -14.82 -9.90 -12.32
#